data_AF-A0A7V8J038-F1
#
_entry.id   AF-A0A7V8J038-F1
#
_cell.length_a   1.000
_cell.length_b   1.000
_cell.length_c   1.000
_cell.angle_alpha   90.00
_cell.angle_beta   90.00
_cell.angle_gamma   90.00
#
_symmetry.space_group_name_H-M   'P 1'
#
loop_
_entity.id
_entity.type
_entity.pdbx_description
1 polymer ?
#
loop_
_entity_poly.entity_id
_entity_poly.type
_entity_poly.pdbx_seq_one_letter_code
_entity_poly.pdbx_strand_id
1 'polypeptide(L)'
;MAFLLIAFPLAADPAADLERILRSLDADDADLRDRAQAELGSWCEATGAEAEAMLKKTRDGVSPEVRARIEEQLGVFERGREVRKEVGVFFEKAALPSVTGKLRVRFNAGVPFPDFGRLPESRFLNGWLLSETEAEIVLLEDDLRVHVRSRKGDFAPESAKDTPPPGGYEKIEFAKECRAWLKNRSSVLSGGGEQLSAITLTYAWWACESGLSQVSAACLERAHQDTQLFVDRPFHAGEASDFMLKWIAARLRAAADHSAAEGLSRRDLLARWKGIAALPPGMFEEPAPQFIKAYESLLEEDALWVEPPAADLARADATTQARYWLYHFRDAVTGEEDGDLDEKDRKPKGPWDHLVALGWDAVPEIAAHLEDWRPTRRFGCGDSNHPEDTCFLEGYADGCVALIEKIAGIEIGDWARQHGMAIGGDDWREDLAKAAQAWWRETKVKREK
;
A
#
# COMPACT_ATOMS: atom_id res chain seq x y z
N MET A 1 -20.92 1.24 27.70
CA MET A 1 -20.35 2.58 27.46
C MET A 1 -21.42 3.44 26.81
N ALA A 2 -21.84 4.51 27.48
CA ALA A 2 -22.81 5.45 26.93
C ALA A 2 -22.07 6.40 25.96
N PHE A 3 -22.46 6.40 24.69
CA PHE A 3 -21.98 7.38 23.72
C PHE A 3 -22.51 8.77 24.12
N LEU A 4 -21.62 9.63 24.63
CA LEU A 4 -21.87 11.06 24.72
C LEU A 4 -21.91 11.61 23.28
N LEU A 5 -23.12 11.71 22.73
CA LEU A 5 -23.39 12.56 21.57
C LEU A 5 -23.11 14.00 22.01
N ILE A 6 -21.94 14.52 21.63
CA ILE A 6 -21.68 15.95 21.67
C ILE A 6 -22.70 16.57 20.74
N ALA A 7 -23.74 17.18 21.30
CA ALA A 7 -24.68 17.99 20.56
C ALA A 7 -23.90 19.15 19.94
N PHE A 8 -23.65 19.08 18.63
CA PHE A 8 -23.31 20.26 17.87
C PHE A 8 -24.43 21.30 18.11
N PRO A 9 -24.10 22.58 18.35
CA PRO A 9 -25.12 23.61 18.46
C PRO A 9 -26.03 23.50 17.23
N LEU A 10 -27.36 23.58 17.45
CA LEU A 10 -28.38 23.51 16.38
C LEU A 10 -27.86 24.25 15.15
N ALA A 11 -27.80 23.55 14.02
CA ALA A 11 -27.32 24.08 12.76
C ALA A 11 -27.95 25.46 12.52
N ALA A 12 -27.11 26.49 12.53
CA ALA A 12 -27.51 27.81 12.09
C ALA A 12 -28.06 27.69 10.67
N ASP A 13 -29.13 28.45 10.37
CA ASP A 13 -29.70 28.50 9.03
C ASP A 13 -28.60 28.93 8.05
N PRO A 14 -28.13 28.02 7.15
CA PRO A 14 -27.01 28.33 6.27
C PRO A 14 -27.28 29.54 5.38
N ALA A 15 -28.55 29.83 5.09
CA ALA A 15 -28.94 30.99 4.30
C ALA A 15 -28.77 32.29 5.08
N ALA A 16 -29.15 32.29 6.35
CA ALA A 16 -28.99 33.45 7.23
C ALA A 16 -27.50 33.75 7.48
N ASP A 17 -26.68 32.71 7.66
CA ASP A 17 -25.24 32.87 7.80
C ASP A 17 -24.59 33.41 6.53
N LEU A 18 -24.94 32.86 5.37
CA LEU A 18 -24.48 33.39 4.09
C LEU A 18 -24.87 34.87 3.94
N GLU A 19 -26.14 35.22 4.19
CA GLU A 19 -26.60 36.60 4.06
C GLU A 19 -25.81 37.54 4.98
N ARG A 20 -25.55 37.14 6.23
CA ARG A 20 -24.72 37.90 7.17
C ARG A 20 -23.30 38.10 6.61
N ILE A 21 -22.67 37.05 6.12
CA ILE A 21 -21.31 37.09 5.56
C ILE A 21 -21.27 38.02 4.34
N LEU A 22 -22.25 37.92 3.44
CA LEU A 22 -22.32 38.75 2.23
C LEU A 22 -22.51 40.24 2.58
N ARG A 23 -23.29 40.58 3.61
CA ARG A 23 -23.38 41.95 4.11
C ARG A 23 -22.05 42.47 4.65
N SER A 24 -21.29 41.62 5.34
CA SER A 24 -19.96 41.99 5.86
C SER A 24 -18.92 42.14 4.75
N LEU A 25 -19.05 41.40 3.65
CA LEU A 25 -18.21 41.56 2.46
C LEU A 25 -18.48 42.88 1.72
N ASP A 26 -19.63 43.50 1.91
CA ASP A 26 -20.01 44.80 1.31
C ASP A 26 -19.70 46.00 2.23
N ALA A 27 -19.05 45.76 3.38
CA ALA A 27 -18.70 46.82 4.33
C ALA A 27 -17.59 47.73 3.78
N ASP A 28 -17.61 49.03 4.10
CA ASP A 28 -16.57 49.99 3.68
C ASP A 28 -15.18 49.70 4.30
N ASP A 29 -15.15 49.01 5.43
CA ASP A 29 -13.94 48.64 6.18
C ASP A 29 -13.25 47.40 5.59
N ALA A 30 -11.99 47.55 5.18
CA ALA A 30 -11.21 46.49 4.54
C ALA A 30 -10.93 45.28 5.47
N ASP A 31 -10.68 45.52 6.76
CA ASP A 31 -10.40 44.44 7.72
C ASP A 31 -11.66 43.61 8.01
N LEU A 32 -12.84 44.24 7.94
CA LEU A 32 -14.12 43.51 7.97
C LEU A 32 -14.33 42.67 6.71
N ARG A 33 -14.03 43.20 5.52
CA ARG A 33 -14.14 42.43 4.27
C ARG A 33 -13.21 41.22 4.26
N ASP A 34 -11.96 41.38 4.69
CA ASP A 34 -10.99 40.27 4.73
C ASP A 34 -11.38 39.18 5.73
N ARG A 35 -11.90 39.56 6.91
CA ARG A 35 -12.48 38.61 7.85
C ARG A 35 -13.71 37.90 7.27
N ALA A 36 -14.60 38.65 6.63
CA ALA A 36 -15.78 38.08 6.00
C ALA A 36 -15.43 37.12 4.85
N GLN A 37 -14.33 37.35 4.12
CA GLN A 37 -13.83 36.42 3.11
C GLN A 37 -13.35 35.11 3.74
N ALA A 38 -12.62 35.18 4.86
CA ALA A 38 -12.21 33.98 5.60
C ALA A 38 -13.41 33.22 6.19
N GLU A 39 -14.41 33.95 6.68
CA GLU A 39 -15.68 33.39 7.13
C GLU A 39 -16.45 32.72 5.99
N LEU A 40 -16.53 33.35 4.81
CA LEU A 40 -17.15 32.77 3.62
C LEU A 40 -16.48 31.46 3.25
N GLY A 41 -15.15 31.42 3.28
CA GLY A 41 -14.38 30.21 3.02
C GLY A 41 -14.71 29.09 4.00
N SER A 42 -14.71 29.40 5.31
CA SER A 42 -15.04 28.45 6.38
C SER A 42 -16.50 27.96 6.28
N TRP A 43 -17.42 28.85 5.91
CA TRP A 43 -18.83 28.51 5.69
C TRP A 43 -19.01 27.58 4.48
N CYS A 44 -18.26 27.80 3.39
CA CYS A 44 -18.26 26.90 2.23
C CYS A 44 -17.74 25.51 2.60
N GLU A 45 -16.66 25.41 3.39
CA GLU A 45 -16.14 24.12 3.87
C GLU A 45 -17.17 23.37 4.72
N ALA A 46 -17.85 24.07 5.63
CA ALA A 46 -18.84 23.47 6.53
C ALA A 46 -20.12 23.03 5.80
N THR A 47 -20.54 23.78 4.78
CA THR A 47 -21.82 23.58 4.08
C THR A 47 -21.67 22.68 2.83
N GLY A 48 -20.46 22.58 2.27
CA GLY A 48 -20.14 21.67 1.17
C GLY A 48 -20.89 22.00 -0.13
N ALA A 49 -21.50 21.00 -0.76
CA ALA A 49 -22.16 21.14 -2.07
C ALA A 49 -23.36 22.09 -2.04
N GLU A 50 -24.05 22.22 -0.90
CA GLU A 50 -25.17 23.15 -0.75
C GLU A 50 -24.69 24.60 -0.83
N ALA A 51 -23.49 24.92 -0.33
CA ALA A 51 -22.91 26.25 -0.45
C ALA A 51 -22.73 26.66 -1.91
N GLU A 52 -22.25 25.76 -2.77
CA GLU A 52 -22.09 26.07 -4.20
C GLU A 52 -23.42 26.46 -4.86
N ALA A 53 -24.50 25.71 -4.56
CA ALA A 53 -25.83 26.00 -5.09
C ALA A 53 -26.36 27.36 -4.60
N MET A 54 -26.15 27.68 -3.33
CA MET A 54 -26.56 28.96 -2.72
C MET A 54 -25.76 30.14 -3.29
N LEU A 55 -24.45 29.97 -3.45
CA LEU A 55 -23.58 30.98 -4.05
C LEU A 55 -23.97 31.27 -5.51
N LYS A 56 -24.22 30.23 -6.31
CA LYS A 56 -24.72 30.38 -7.69
C LYS A 56 -26.04 31.15 -7.76
N LYS A 57 -26.96 30.89 -6.82
CA LYS A 57 -28.25 31.59 -6.75
C LYS A 57 -28.12 33.06 -6.36
N THR A 58 -27.18 33.40 -5.48
CA THR A 58 -27.05 34.76 -4.92
C THR A 58 -26.12 35.66 -5.74
N ARG A 59 -25.20 35.10 -6.52
CA ARG A 59 -24.16 35.81 -7.29
C ARG A 59 -24.65 37.02 -8.08
N ASP A 60 -25.80 36.90 -8.74
CA ASP A 60 -26.27 37.93 -9.67
C ASP A 60 -26.98 39.09 -8.94
N GLY A 61 -27.34 38.92 -7.66
CA GLY A 61 -28.09 39.88 -6.84
C GLY A 61 -27.26 40.74 -5.88
N VAL A 62 -25.93 40.62 -5.88
CA VAL A 62 -25.01 41.34 -4.97
C VAL A 62 -24.18 42.40 -5.70
N SER A 63 -23.47 43.24 -4.94
CA SER A 63 -22.56 44.26 -5.49
C SER A 63 -21.42 43.62 -6.32
N PRO A 64 -20.77 44.37 -7.24
CA PRO A 64 -19.69 43.84 -8.07
C PRO A 64 -18.51 43.25 -7.27
N GLU A 65 -18.14 43.86 -6.13
CA GLU A 65 -17.06 43.37 -5.28
C GLU A 65 -17.45 42.03 -4.62
N VAL A 66 -18.63 41.96 -4.00
CA VAL A 66 -19.14 40.72 -3.40
C VAL A 66 -19.29 39.63 -4.45
N ARG A 67 -19.76 39.97 -5.66
CA ARG A 67 -19.84 39.04 -6.79
C ARG A 67 -18.49 38.43 -7.13
N ALA A 68 -17.44 39.25 -7.24
CA ALA A 68 -16.09 38.76 -7.53
C ALA A 68 -15.59 37.78 -6.46
N ARG A 69 -15.89 38.03 -5.17
CA ARG A 69 -15.57 37.12 -4.07
C ARG A 69 -16.37 35.81 -4.12
N ILE A 70 -17.64 35.86 -4.50
CA ILE A 70 -18.46 34.67 -4.75
C ILE A 70 -17.88 33.85 -5.91
N GLU A 71 -17.50 34.51 -7.01
CA GLU A 71 -16.89 33.88 -8.18
C GLU A 71 -15.53 33.23 -7.83
N GLU A 72 -14.73 33.86 -6.97
CA GLU A 72 -13.51 33.28 -6.42
C GLU A 72 -13.79 31.94 -5.71
N GLN A 73 -14.82 31.89 -4.86
CA GLN A 73 -15.21 30.65 -4.15
C GLN A 73 -15.82 29.60 -5.09
N LEU A 74 -16.65 30.00 -6.05
CA LEU A 74 -17.17 29.09 -7.08
C LEU A 74 -16.04 28.48 -7.92
N GLY A 75 -15.00 29.27 -8.21
CA GLY A 75 -13.80 28.78 -8.86
C GLY A 75 -13.06 27.71 -8.03
N VAL A 76 -13.12 27.78 -6.69
CA VAL A 76 -12.57 26.71 -5.84
C VAL A 76 -13.35 25.41 -5.97
N PHE A 77 -14.68 25.47 -5.97
CA PHE A 77 -15.52 24.28 -6.21
C PHE A 77 -15.25 23.67 -7.59
N GLU A 78 -15.05 24.51 -8.61
CA GLU A 78 -14.66 24.05 -9.94
C GLU A 78 -13.30 23.36 -9.94
N ARG A 79 -12.27 23.95 -9.31
CA ARG A 79 -10.97 23.28 -9.13
C ARG A 79 -11.10 21.95 -8.39
N GLY A 80 -11.95 21.86 -7.37
CA GLY A 80 -12.23 20.60 -6.68
C GLY A 80 -12.82 19.51 -7.60
N ARG A 81 -13.66 19.90 -8.57
CA ARG A 81 -14.13 18.98 -9.63
C ARG A 81 -13.04 18.61 -10.62
N GLU A 82 -12.14 19.55 -10.95
CA GLU A 82 -10.97 19.27 -11.79
C GLU A 82 -10.07 18.23 -11.12
N VAL A 83 -9.82 18.33 -9.80
CA VAL A 83 -9.12 17.29 -9.03
C VAL A 83 -9.78 15.93 -9.24
N ARG A 84 -11.11 15.84 -9.10
CA ARG A 84 -11.83 14.57 -9.31
C ARG A 84 -11.68 14.05 -10.73
N LYS A 85 -11.66 14.93 -11.73
CA LYS A 85 -11.49 14.54 -13.13
C LYS A 85 -10.06 14.08 -13.43
N GLU A 86 -9.06 14.79 -12.91
CA GLU A 86 -7.65 14.51 -13.15
C GLU A 86 -7.17 13.30 -12.36
N VAL A 87 -7.43 13.30 -11.06
CA VAL A 87 -6.91 12.30 -10.12
C VAL A 87 -7.90 11.16 -9.91
N GLY A 88 -9.20 11.47 -9.87
CA GLY A 88 -10.23 10.48 -9.52
C GLY A 88 -10.33 9.31 -10.50
N VAL A 89 -10.01 9.51 -11.78
CA VAL A 89 -9.95 8.40 -12.76
C VAL A 89 -9.00 7.29 -12.29
N PHE A 90 -7.91 7.62 -11.61
CA PHE A 90 -6.94 6.63 -11.14
C PHE A 90 -7.45 5.86 -9.93
N PHE A 91 -8.02 6.57 -8.95
CA PHE A 91 -8.56 5.97 -7.74
C PHE A 91 -9.82 5.13 -8.04
N GLU A 92 -10.66 5.60 -8.96
CA GLU A 92 -11.84 4.87 -9.43
C GLU A 92 -11.44 3.60 -10.21
N LYS A 93 -10.44 3.68 -11.10
CA LYS A 93 -9.93 2.50 -11.82
C LYS A 93 -9.21 1.50 -10.92
N ALA A 94 -8.50 1.98 -9.89
CA ALA A 94 -7.90 1.14 -8.86
C ALA A 94 -8.94 0.43 -7.98
N ALA A 95 -10.23 0.75 -8.13
CA ALA A 95 -11.33 0.24 -7.31
C ALA A 95 -11.08 0.43 -5.80
N LEU A 96 -10.43 1.55 -5.44
CA LEU A 96 -10.16 1.85 -4.04
C LEU A 96 -11.47 2.14 -3.29
N PRO A 97 -11.59 1.71 -2.02
CA PRO A 97 -12.76 2.03 -1.21
C PRO A 97 -12.97 3.54 -1.11
N SER A 98 -14.20 4.01 -1.33
CA SER A 98 -14.54 5.41 -1.11
C SER A 98 -14.39 5.77 0.37
N VAL A 99 -13.87 6.97 0.62
CA VAL A 99 -13.68 7.54 1.96
C VAL A 99 -14.80 8.52 2.33
N THR A 100 -15.81 8.70 1.47
CA THR A 100 -16.95 9.58 1.75
C THR A 100 -17.68 9.18 3.04
N GLY A 101 -17.79 10.13 3.97
CA GLY A 101 -18.41 9.92 5.28
C GLY A 101 -17.62 9.01 6.23
N LYS A 102 -16.37 8.64 5.89
CA LYS A 102 -15.50 7.82 6.74
C LYS A 102 -14.69 8.68 7.70
N LEU A 103 -14.25 8.06 8.80
CA LEU A 103 -13.41 8.73 9.79
C LEU A 103 -11.94 8.53 9.44
N ARG A 104 -11.18 9.63 9.43
CA ARG A 104 -9.72 9.58 9.46
C ARG A 104 -9.27 9.28 10.90
N VAL A 105 -8.41 8.27 11.07
CA VAL A 105 -8.00 7.80 12.39
C VAL A 105 -6.50 7.49 12.45
N ARG A 106 -5.93 7.61 13.65
CA ARG A 106 -4.65 7.00 14.02
C ARG A 106 -4.92 5.83 14.95
N PHE A 107 -4.74 4.61 14.44
CA PHE A 107 -4.98 3.37 15.14
C PHE A 107 -3.72 2.82 15.78
N ASN A 108 -3.81 2.37 17.03
CA ASN A 108 -2.72 1.68 17.71
C ASN A 108 -2.82 0.17 17.42
N ALA A 109 -1.92 -0.35 16.59
CA ALA A 109 -1.93 -1.76 16.20
C ALA A 109 -1.50 -2.70 17.34
N GLY A 110 -0.94 -2.18 18.43
CA GLY A 110 -0.42 -3.03 19.50
C GLY A 110 0.75 -3.91 19.06
N VAL A 111 1.46 -3.51 18.01
CA VAL A 111 2.67 -4.19 17.53
C VAL A 111 3.85 -3.31 17.87
N PRO A 112 4.89 -3.82 18.57
CA PRO A 112 6.09 -3.05 18.82
C PRO A 112 6.78 -2.71 17.49
N PHE A 113 7.28 -1.48 17.38
CA PHE A 113 8.17 -1.15 16.28
C PHE A 113 9.46 -1.97 16.44
N PRO A 114 9.90 -2.73 15.44
CA PRO A 114 11.18 -3.40 15.49
C PRO A 114 12.27 -2.33 15.34
N ASP A 115 12.71 -1.74 16.46
CA ASP A 115 13.75 -0.72 16.46
C ASP A 115 15.00 -1.17 17.23
N PHE A 116 16.15 -0.90 16.63
CA PHE A 116 17.49 -1.35 16.98
C PHE A 116 18.06 -0.57 18.18
N GLY A 117 17.45 -0.73 19.36
CA GLY A 117 17.99 -0.23 20.63
C GLY A 117 17.27 0.96 21.27
N ARG A 118 16.07 1.33 20.78
CA ARG A 118 15.15 2.24 21.49
C ARG A 118 14.09 1.43 22.26
N LEU A 119 13.46 2.07 23.25
CA LEU A 119 12.31 1.48 23.93
C LEU A 119 11.21 1.16 22.90
N PRO A 120 10.53 0.01 23.00
CA PRO A 120 9.52 -0.39 22.03
C PRO A 120 8.38 0.62 21.99
N GLU A 121 8.30 1.39 20.90
CA GLU A 121 7.19 2.28 20.61
C GLU A 121 6.06 1.49 19.93
N SER A 122 4.80 1.83 20.22
CA SER A 122 3.66 1.22 19.54
C SER A 122 3.63 1.67 18.07
N ARG A 123 3.46 0.73 17.14
CA ARG A 123 3.22 1.04 15.74
C ARG A 123 1.81 1.63 15.58
N PHE A 124 1.75 2.89 15.15
CA PHE A 124 0.50 3.55 14.78
C PHE A 124 0.27 3.47 13.28
N LEU A 125 -0.97 3.18 12.90
CA LEU A 125 -1.43 3.16 11.51
C LEU A 125 -2.35 4.36 11.29
N ASN A 126 -2.02 5.22 10.33
CA ASN A 126 -2.91 6.30 9.90
C ASN A 126 -3.72 5.82 8.71
N GLY A 127 -5.02 6.02 8.74
CA GLY A 127 -5.89 5.53 7.68
C GLY A 127 -7.34 6.00 7.80
N TRP A 128 -8.13 5.63 6.80
CA TRP A 128 -9.57 5.81 6.78
C TRP A 128 -10.26 4.58 7.33
N LEU A 129 -11.09 4.76 8.36
CA LEU A 129 -11.89 3.70 8.95
C LEU A 129 -13.04 3.30 8.01
N LEU A 130 -12.86 2.19 7.30
CA LEU A 130 -13.84 1.69 6.33
C LEU A 130 -15.02 1.00 7.02
N SER A 131 -14.71 0.15 8.00
CA SER A 131 -15.67 -0.56 8.85
C SER A 131 -15.06 -0.90 10.21
N GLU A 132 -15.93 -1.15 11.19
CA GLU A 132 -15.55 -1.47 12.57
C GLU A 132 -16.54 -2.48 13.14
N THR A 133 -16.01 -3.47 13.85
CA THR A 133 -16.76 -4.39 14.71
C THR A 133 -16.15 -4.39 16.12
N GLU A 134 -16.70 -5.16 17.06
CA GLU A 134 -16.08 -5.32 18.38
C GLU A 134 -14.71 -5.99 18.31
N ALA A 135 -14.50 -6.90 17.35
CA ALA A 135 -13.29 -7.70 17.25
C ALA A 135 -12.24 -7.09 16.33
N GLU A 136 -12.66 -6.33 15.32
CA GLU A 136 -11.79 -5.94 14.20
C GLU A 136 -12.12 -4.55 13.68
N ILE A 137 -11.13 -3.90 13.07
CA ILE A 137 -11.30 -2.71 12.24
C ILE A 137 -10.75 -2.95 10.85
N VAL A 138 -11.31 -2.26 9.86
CA VAL A 138 -10.80 -2.24 8.49
C VAL A 138 -10.36 -0.82 8.16
N LEU A 139 -9.07 -0.66 7.83
CA LEU A 139 -8.45 0.62 7.50
C LEU A 139 -8.00 0.64 6.05
N LEU A 140 -8.23 1.76 5.35
CA LEU A 140 -7.47 2.15 4.16
C LEU A 140 -6.31 3.05 4.61
N GLU A 141 -5.10 2.51 4.65
CA GLU A 141 -3.87 3.21 5.06
C GLU A 141 -3.38 4.21 3.99
N ASP A 142 -2.41 5.04 4.38
CA ASP A 142 -1.89 6.10 3.51
C ASP A 142 -1.18 5.62 2.25
N ASP A 143 -0.68 4.39 2.31
CA ASP A 143 -0.04 3.70 1.18
C ASP A 143 -1.03 2.86 0.36
N LEU A 144 -2.33 3.16 0.47
CA LEU A 144 -3.43 2.55 -0.28
C LEU A 144 -3.68 1.08 0.09
N ARG A 145 -3.11 0.59 1.19
CA ARG A 145 -3.39 -0.76 1.70
C ARG A 145 -4.69 -0.81 2.46
N VAL A 146 -5.50 -1.84 2.19
CA VAL A 146 -6.65 -2.19 3.03
C VAL A 146 -6.22 -3.27 4.01
N HIS A 147 -6.23 -2.94 5.30
CA HIS A 147 -5.87 -3.85 6.38
C HIS A 147 -7.05 -4.16 7.28
N VAL A 148 -7.23 -5.44 7.58
CA VAL A 148 -8.06 -5.91 8.68
C VAL A 148 -7.16 -6.06 9.90
N ARG A 149 -7.50 -5.37 11.00
CA ARG A 149 -6.71 -5.41 12.24
C ARG A 149 -7.59 -5.81 13.41
N SER A 150 -7.06 -6.70 14.23
CA SER A 150 -7.67 -7.09 15.50
C SER A 150 -7.70 -5.90 16.47
N ARG A 151 -8.80 -5.77 17.22
CA ARG A 151 -8.90 -4.87 18.39
C ARG A 151 -8.26 -5.44 19.64
N LYS A 152 -7.95 -6.73 19.65
CA LYS A 152 -7.11 -7.34 20.68
C LYS A 152 -5.67 -7.06 20.31
N GLY A 153 -5.09 -6.03 20.92
CA GLY A 153 -3.65 -5.79 20.89
C GLY A 153 -3.04 -6.32 22.19
N ASP A 154 -2.00 -7.14 22.08
CA ASP A 154 -1.37 -7.78 23.24
C ASP A 154 -0.31 -6.89 23.93
N PHE A 155 0.11 -5.81 23.28
CA PHE A 155 1.20 -4.95 23.75
C PHE A 155 0.74 -3.54 24.10
N ALA A 156 0.59 -3.24 25.39
CA ALA A 156 0.34 -1.89 25.91
C ALA A 156 1.58 -1.37 26.66
N PRO A 157 2.40 -0.47 26.09
CA PRO A 157 3.49 0.13 26.85
C PRO A 157 2.92 1.03 27.97
N GLU A 158 3.43 0.87 29.19
CA GLU A 158 2.94 1.57 30.40
C GLU A 158 3.06 3.11 30.32
N SER A 159 3.80 3.65 29.36
CA SER A 159 4.24 5.05 29.33
C SER A 159 3.33 6.03 28.58
N ALA A 160 2.29 5.59 27.88
CA ALA A 160 1.56 6.45 26.95
C ALA A 160 0.19 6.91 27.49
N LYS A 161 0.19 7.91 28.38
CA LYS A 161 -1.07 8.46 28.95
C LYS A 161 -1.97 9.17 27.94
N ASP A 162 -1.40 9.62 26.81
CA ASP A 162 -2.10 10.45 25.81
C ASP A 162 -2.30 9.75 24.46
N THR A 163 -1.99 8.45 24.34
CA THR A 163 -2.22 7.70 23.10
C THR A 163 -3.36 6.70 23.26
N PRO A 164 -4.07 6.36 22.17
CA PRO A 164 -5.07 5.31 22.24
C PRO A 164 -4.43 3.99 22.69
N PRO A 165 -5.10 3.20 23.55
CA PRO A 165 -4.61 1.88 23.92
C PRO A 165 -4.55 0.96 22.69
N PRO A 166 -3.82 -0.16 22.75
CA PRO A 166 -3.80 -1.15 21.68
C PRO A 166 -5.21 -1.57 21.26
N GLY A 167 -5.47 -1.59 19.96
CA GLY A 167 -6.81 -1.83 19.41
C GLY A 167 -7.76 -0.63 19.45
N GLY A 168 -7.36 0.47 20.10
CA GLY A 168 -8.02 1.76 20.09
C GLY A 168 -7.49 2.66 18.97
N TYR A 169 -8.22 3.75 18.70
CA TYR A 169 -7.79 4.79 17.77
C TYR A 169 -8.15 6.18 18.28
N GLU A 170 -7.42 7.19 17.82
CA GLU A 170 -7.80 8.60 17.92
C GLU A 170 -8.35 9.10 16.59
N LYS A 171 -9.33 10.00 16.63
CA LYS A 171 -9.85 10.67 15.43
C LYS A 171 -8.88 11.77 15.01
N ILE A 172 -8.57 11.82 13.73
CA ILE A 172 -7.77 12.90 13.15
C ILE A 172 -8.70 13.87 12.44
N GLU A 173 -8.54 15.17 12.73
CA GLU A 173 -9.20 16.22 11.97
C GLU A 173 -8.47 16.38 10.62
N PHE A 174 -8.92 15.63 9.61
CA PHE A 174 -8.22 15.50 8.31
C PHE A 174 -7.96 16.86 7.64
N ALA A 175 -8.90 17.80 7.69
CA ALA A 175 -8.69 19.15 7.15
C ALA A 175 -7.51 19.89 7.82
N LYS A 176 -7.34 19.72 9.14
CA LYS A 176 -6.20 20.27 9.89
C LYS A 176 -4.90 19.56 9.53
N GLU A 177 -4.94 18.24 9.34
CA GLU A 177 -3.80 17.44 8.87
C GLU A 177 -3.32 17.93 7.50
N CYS A 178 -4.22 18.07 6.51
CA CYS A 178 -3.88 18.61 5.19
C CYS A 178 -3.30 20.03 5.26
N ARG A 179 -3.89 20.91 6.09
CA ARG A 179 -3.36 22.28 6.28
C ARG A 179 -1.98 22.28 6.93
N ALA A 180 -1.70 21.35 7.83
CA ALA A 180 -0.37 21.19 8.42
C ALA A 180 0.63 20.67 7.37
N TRP A 181 0.23 19.69 6.55
CA TRP A 181 1.00 19.19 5.41
C TRP A 181 1.38 20.32 4.44
N LEU A 182 0.40 21.14 4.01
CA LEU A 182 0.61 22.27 3.11
C LEU A 182 1.53 23.36 3.66
N LYS A 183 1.60 23.52 4.98
CA LYS A 183 2.49 24.49 5.64
C LYS A 183 3.93 23.98 5.77
N ASN A 184 4.12 22.67 5.86
CA ASN A 184 5.41 22.09 6.20
C ASN A 184 6.34 21.91 4.98
N ARG A 185 6.80 23.05 4.42
CA ARG A 185 7.67 23.10 3.23
C ARG A 185 9.04 22.43 3.40
N SER A 186 9.53 22.26 4.63
CA SER A 186 10.93 21.88 4.88
C SER A 186 11.23 20.38 4.69
N SER A 187 10.20 19.52 4.67
CA SER A 187 10.39 18.07 4.42
C SER A 187 10.70 17.73 2.95
N VAL A 188 10.54 18.71 2.04
CA VAL A 188 10.63 18.53 0.58
C VAL A 188 12.04 18.34 0.06
N LEU A 189 13.06 18.69 0.85
CA LEU A 189 14.45 18.63 0.42
C LEU A 189 15.14 17.30 0.75
N SER A 190 14.51 16.40 1.52
CA SER A 190 15.15 15.15 1.97
C SER A 190 14.48 13.87 1.47
N GLY A 191 13.19 13.89 1.13
CA GLY A 191 12.50 12.78 0.48
C GLY A 191 12.25 13.15 -0.98
N GLY A 192 12.57 12.25 -1.92
CA GLY A 192 12.43 12.52 -3.36
C GLY A 192 11.09 13.19 -3.69
N GLY A 193 11.15 14.33 -4.38
CA GLY A 193 9.99 15.20 -4.63
C GLY A 193 8.79 14.56 -5.30
N GLU A 194 9.07 13.54 -6.10
CA GLU A 194 8.11 12.65 -6.72
C GLU A 194 7.17 12.01 -5.68
N GLN A 195 7.73 11.41 -4.63
CA GLN A 195 6.94 10.76 -3.57
C GLN A 195 6.03 11.77 -2.85
N LEU A 196 6.54 12.97 -2.58
CA LEU A 196 5.78 14.03 -1.91
C LEU A 196 4.65 14.57 -2.78
N SER A 197 4.88 14.71 -4.09
CA SER A 197 3.84 15.08 -5.04
C SER A 197 2.71 14.05 -5.04
N ALA A 198 3.06 12.76 -5.03
CA ALA A 198 2.06 11.69 -5.02
C ALA A 198 1.27 11.59 -3.71
N ILE A 199 1.92 11.75 -2.55
CA ILE A 199 1.23 11.85 -1.26
C ILE A 199 0.28 13.05 -1.26
N THR A 200 0.72 14.19 -1.77
CA THR A 200 -0.09 15.41 -1.82
C THR A 200 -1.30 15.24 -2.74
N LEU A 201 -1.17 14.56 -3.87
CA LEU A 201 -2.28 14.24 -4.77
C LEU A 201 -3.26 13.25 -4.13
N THR A 202 -2.76 12.30 -3.35
CA THR A 202 -3.61 11.40 -2.55
C THR A 202 -4.42 12.17 -1.51
N TYR A 203 -3.81 13.16 -0.84
CA TYR A 203 -4.50 14.06 0.08
C TYR A 203 -5.53 14.93 -0.66
N ALA A 204 -5.21 15.42 -1.86
CA ALA A 204 -6.15 16.17 -2.70
C ALA A 204 -7.39 15.34 -3.02
N TRP A 205 -7.19 14.07 -3.40
CA TRP A 205 -8.28 13.15 -3.69
C TRP A 205 -9.17 12.89 -2.47
N TRP A 206 -8.58 12.50 -1.33
CA TRP A 206 -9.38 12.24 -0.13
C TRP A 206 -10.09 13.48 0.41
N ALA A 207 -9.48 14.66 0.27
CA ALA A 207 -10.13 15.92 0.60
C ALA A 207 -11.36 16.16 -0.29
N CYS A 208 -11.26 15.85 -1.58
CA CYS A 208 -12.39 15.90 -2.52
C CYS A 208 -13.52 14.95 -2.09
N GLU A 209 -13.21 13.67 -1.85
CA GLU A 209 -14.19 12.64 -1.41
C GLU A 209 -14.83 12.95 -0.05
N SER A 210 -14.14 13.74 0.79
CA SER A 210 -14.62 14.21 2.09
C SER A 210 -15.39 15.54 2.02
N GLY A 211 -15.59 16.10 0.82
CA GLY A 211 -16.29 17.39 0.63
C GLY A 211 -15.45 18.63 0.94
N LEU A 212 -14.15 18.48 1.21
CA LEU A 212 -13.21 19.56 1.54
C LEU A 212 -12.62 20.20 0.28
N SER A 213 -13.47 20.81 -0.55
CA SER A 213 -13.09 21.31 -1.88
C SER A 213 -11.93 22.32 -1.87
N GLN A 214 -11.89 23.23 -0.87
CA GLN A 214 -10.79 24.19 -0.70
C GLN A 214 -9.46 23.52 -0.42
N VAL A 215 -9.45 22.58 0.54
CA VAL A 215 -8.26 21.81 0.89
C VAL A 215 -7.80 20.96 -0.28
N SER A 216 -8.74 20.34 -1.01
CA SER A 216 -8.48 19.54 -2.19
C SER A 216 -7.77 20.35 -3.28
N ALA A 217 -8.31 21.52 -3.63
CA ALA A 217 -7.71 22.41 -4.62
C ALA A 217 -6.31 22.87 -4.20
N ALA A 218 -6.12 23.24 -2.92
CA ALA A 218 -4.82 23.65 -2.39
C ALA A 218 -3.78 22.52 -2.42
N CYS A 219 -4.19 21.28 -2.14
CA CYS A 219 -3.34 20.11 -2.29
C CYS A 219 -2.94 19.86 -3.76
N LEU A 220 -3.88 19.96 -4.71
CA LEU A 220 -3.54 19.81 -6.13
C LEU A 220 -2.57 20.88 -6.61
N GLU A 221 -2.84 22.16 -6.30
CA GLU A 221 -1.92 23.26 -6.63
C GLU A 221 -0.53 23.03 -6.02
N ARG A 222 -0.48 22.55 -4.78
CA ARG A 222 0.79 22.21 -4.13
C ARG A 222 1.51 21.07 -4.83
N ALA A 223 0.81 20.00 -5.20
CA ALA A 223 1.41 18.89 -5.90
C ALA A 223 1.99 19.32 -7.26
N HIS A 224 1.28 20.18 -8.01
CA HIS A 224 1.81 20.77 -9.24
C HIS A 224 3.07 21.59 -8.99
N GLN A 225 3.10 22.40 -7.93
CA GLN A 225 4.30 23.16 -7.55
C GLN A 225 5.46 22.24 -7.18
N ASP A 226 5.19 21.21 -6.37
CA ASP A 226 6.20 20.25 -5.97
C ASP A 226 6.76 19.55 -7.19
N THR A 227 5.92 19.06 -8.12
CA THR A 227 6.42 18.39 -9.32
C THR A 227 7.23 19.32 -10.25
N GLN A 228 6.83 20.59 -10.39
CA GLN A 228 7.60 21.58 -11.16
C GLN A 228 9.01 21.83 -10.61
N LEU A 229 9.25 21.61 -9.31
CA LEU A 229 10.58 21.79 -8.73
C LEU A 229 11.58 20.68 -9.11
N PHE A 230 11.09 19.51 -9.53
CA PHE A 230 11.94 18.35 -9.85
C PHE A 230 12.11 18.12 -11.34
N VAL A 231 11.22 18.71 -12.15
CA VAL A 231 11.30 18.59 -13.60
C VAL A 231 11.98 19.86 -14.13
N ASP A 232 13.23 19.75 -14.60
CA ASP A 232 14.01 20.82 -15.26
C ASP A 232 13.38 21.32 -16.58
N ARG A 233 12.14 20.94 -16.88
CA ARG A 233 11.36 21.31 -18.05
C ARG A 233 9.92 21.65 -17.65
N PRO A 234 9.16 22.39 -18.49
CA PRO A 234 7.76 22.69 -18.22
C PRO A 234 6.98 21.38 -18.06
N PHE A 235 6.44 21.16 -16.86
CA PHE A 235 5.64 19.98 -16.58
C PHE A 235 4.30 20.06 -17.31
N HIS A 236 4.04 19.10 -18.20
CA HIS A 236 2.75 19.03 -18.89
C HIS A 236 1.73 18.26 -18.05
N ALA A 237 0.46 18.66 -18.05
CA ALA A 237 -0.59 18.02 -17.24
C ALA A 237 -0.73 16.49 -17.49
N GLY A 238 -0.36 16.02 -18.68
CA GLY A 238 -0.28 14.58 -18.97
C GLY A 238 0.83 13.85 -18.20
N GLU A 239 1.95 14.49 -17.93
CA GLU A 239 3.08 13.90 -17.18
C GLU A 239 2.74 13.72 -15.69
N ALA A 240 1.91 14.62 -15.12
CA ALA A 240 1.38 14.50 -13.74
C ALA A 240 0.53 13.24 -13.58
N SER A 241 -0.34 13.04 -14.55
CA SER A 241 -1.25 11.91 -14.64
C SER A 241 -0.49 10.60 -14.77
N ASP A 242 0.48 10.54 -15.68
CA ASP A 242 1.32 9.35 -15.90
C ASP A 242 2.18 9.03 -14.66
N PHE A 243 2.72 10.05 -14.00
CA PHE A 243 3.48 9.88 -12.77
C PHE A 243 2.60 9.33 -11.64
N MET A 244 1.42 9.90 -11.42
CA MET A 244 0.48 9.41 -10.41
C MET A 244 0.04 7.97 -10.67
N LEU A 245 -0.21 7.63 -11.93
CA LEU A 245 -0.54 6.27 -12.32
C LEU A 245 0.56 5.29 -11.93
N LYS A 246 1.82 5.62 -12.25
CA LYS A 246 2.96 4.79 -11.88
C LYS A 246 3.07 4.65 -10.36
N TRP A 247 2.92 5.74 -9.61
CA TRP A 247 2.99 5.71 -8.16
C TRP A 247 1.86 4.88 -7.52
N ILE A 248 0.61 5.06 -7.96
CA ILE A 248 -0.54 4.28 -7.48
C ILE A 248 -0.34 2.80 -7.80
N ALA A 249 0.08 2.47 -9.03
CA ALA A 249 0.32 1.10 -9.42
C ALA A 249 1.45 0.45 -8.63
N ALA A 250 2.56 1.16 -8.38
CA ALA A 250 3.66 0.70 -7.52
C ALA A 250 3.18 0.42 -6.09
N ARG A 251 2.36 1.32 -5.52
CA ARG A 251 1.80 1.16 -4.16
C ARG A 251 0.83 -0.01 -4.07
N LEU A 252 -0.05 -0.18 -5.07
CA LEU A 252 -0.98 -1.31 -5.11
C LEU A 252 -0.25 -2.65 -5.29
N ARG A 253 0.84 -2.67 -6.06
CA ARG A 253 1.72 -3.84 -6.15
C ARG A 253 2.35 -4.15 -4.80
N ALA A 254 3.03 -3.19 -4.17
CA ALA A 254 3.66 -3.38 -2.86
C ALA A 254 2.62 -3.82 -1.81
N ALA A 255 1.41 -3.26 -1.88
CA ALA A 255 0.27 -3.66 -1.06
C ALA A 255 -0.14 -5.12 -1.29
N ALA A 256 -0.20 -5.57 -2.54
CA ALA A 256 -0.50 -6.96 -2.89
C ALA A 256 0.60 -7.92 -2.39
N ASP A 257 1.86 -7.56 -2.59
CA ASP A 257 3.02 -8.34 -2.15
C ASP A 257 3.04 -8.49 -0.61
N HIS A 258 2.89 -7.39 0.12
CA HIS A 258 2.76 -7.43 1.58
C HIS A 258 1.56 -8.28 2.03
N SER A 259 0.42 -8.16 1.35
CA SER A 259 -0.78 -8.90 1.75
C SER A 259 -0.62 -10.40 1.49
N ALA A 260 0.12 -10.80 0.47
CA ALA A 260 0.45 -12.21 0.24
C ALA A 260 1.32 -12.76 1.38
N ALA A 261 2.33 -12.00 1.82
CA ALA A 261 3.17 -12.35 2.97
C ALA A 261 2.39 -12.39 4.30
N GLU A 262 1.43 -11.47 4.51
CA GLU A 262 0.49 -11.50 5.64
C GLU A 262 -0.56 -12.63 5.52
N GLY A 263 -0.57 -13.34 4.40
CA GLY A 263 -1.32 -14.57 4.22
C GLY A 263 -2.73 -14.41 3.65
N LEU A 264 -3.00 -13.30 2.97
CA LEU A 264 -4.23 -13.06 2.22
C LEU A 264 -4.53 -14.23 1.25
N SER A 265 -5.81 -14.54 1.04
CA SER A 265 -6.19 -15.66 0.17
C SER A 265 -5.75 -15.42 -1.28
N ARG A 266 -5.37 -16.49 -1.99
CA ARG A 266 -5.00 -16.41 -3.43
C ARG A 266 -6.10 -15.82 -4.30
N ARG A 267 -7.37 -16.06 -3.93
CA ARG A 267 -8.53 -15.48 -4.65
C ARG A 267 -8.58 -13.97 -4.49
N ASP A 268 -8.32 -13.46 -3.29
CA ASP A 268 -8.31 -12.02 -3.03
C ASP A 268 -7.07 -11.36 -3.64
N LEU A 269 -5.92 -12.04 -3.61
CA LEU A 269 -4.71 -11.59 -4.32
C LEU A 269 -4.94 -11.51 -5.83
N LEU A 270 -5.55 -12.53 -6.44
CA LEU A 270 -5.95 -12.50 -7.85
C LEU A 270 -6.86 -11.31 -8.17
N ALA A 271 -7.84 -11.02 -7.31
CA ALA A 271 -8.73 -9.87 -7.47
C ALA A 271 -7.96 -8.54 -7.43
N ARG A 272 -6.99 -8.40 -6.51
CA ARG A 272 -6.11 -7.21 -6.44
C ARG A 272 -5.27 -7.04 -7.70
N TRP A 273 -4.63 -8.11 -8.19
CA TRP A 273 -3.85 -8.08 -9.42
C TRP A 273 -4.70 -7.77 -10.66
N LYS A 274 -5.94 -8.26 -10.72
CA LYS A 274 -6.91 -7.84 -11.76
C LYS A 274 -7.25 -6.35 -11.68
N GLY A 275 -7.36 -5.78 -10.48
CA GLY A 275 -7.51 -4.34 -10.27
C GLY A 275 -6.30 -3.54 -10.76
N ILE A 276 -5.07 -4.01 -10.46
CA ILE A 276 -3.83 -3.40 -10.95
C ILE A 276 -3.76 -3.45 -12.48
N ALA A 277 -4.08 -4.59 -13.10
CA ALA A 277 -4.08 -4.74 -14.56
C ALA A 277 -5.15 -3.91 -15.28
N ALA A 278 -6.18 -3.44 -14.56
CA ALA A 278 -7.21 -2.56 -15.12
C ALA A 278 -6.79 -1.07 -15.14
N LEU A 279 -5.68 -0.72 -14.50
CA LEU A 279 -5.09 0.61 -14.59
C LEU A 279 -4.61 0.86 -16.04
N PRO A 280 -4.58 2.13 -16.50
CA PRO A 280 -4.02 2.48 -17.80
C PRO A 280 -2.62 1.87 -18.02
N PRO A 281 -2.29 1.48 -19.27
CA PRO A 281 -0.98 0.94 -19.61
C PRO A 281 0.16 1.83 -19.10
N GLY A 282 1.23 1.21 -18.60
CA GLY A 282 2.33 1.89 -17.93
C GLY A 282 3.41 0.92 -17.44
N MET A 283 4.20 1.33 -16.45
CA MET A 283 5.35 0.56 -15.93
C MET A 283 5.01 -0.86 -15.43
N PHE A 284 3.73 -1.15 -15.18
CA PHE A 284 3.25 -2.44 -14.66
C PHE A 284 2.40 -3.22 -15.66
N GLU A 285 2.44 -2.85 -16.93
CA GLU A 285 1.73 -3.56 -18.01
C GLU A 285 2.20 -5.02 -18.14
N GLU A 286 3.47 -5.31 -17.86
CA GLU A 286 4.02 -6.67 -17.98
C GLU A 286 3.86 -7.54 -16.71
N PRO A 287 4.12 -7.04 -15.48
CA PRO A 287 4.05 -7.89 -14.29
C PRO A 287 2.61 -8.32 -13.94
N ALA A 288 1.62 -7.41 -14.04
CA ALA A 288 0.28 -7.72 -13.55
C ALA A 288 -0.41 -8.89 -14.30
N PRO A 289 -0.38 -8.97 -15.65
CA PRO A 289 -0.89 -10.13 -16.39
C PRO A 289 -0.16 -11.42 -16.05
N GLN A 290 1.15 -11.37 -15.79
CA GLN A 290 1.89 -12.53 -15.31
C GLN A 290 1.27 -12.97 -13.99
N PHE A 291 1.33 -12.16 -12.93
CA PHE A 291 0.80 -12.52 -11.60
C PHE A 291 -0.64 -13.04 -11.64
N ILE A 292 -1.53 -12.47 -12.46
CA ILE A 292 -2.89 -12.99 -12.68
C ILE A 292 -2.83 -14.46 -13.12
N LYS A 293 -2.06 -14.78 -14.15
CA LYS A 293 -1.88 -16.14 -14.65
C LYS A 293 -1.29 -17.09 -13.60
N ALA A 294 -0.33 -16.64 -12.79
CA ALA A 294 0.19 -17.48 -11.71
C ALA A 294 -0.87 -17.78 -10.66
N TYR A 295 -1.59 -16.77 -10.16
CA TYR A 295 -2.60 -17.00 -9.14
C TYR A 295 -3.76 -17.85 -9.66
N GLU A 296 -4.15 -17.71 -10.94
CA GLU A 296 -5.11 -18.62 -11.57
C GLU A 296 -4.59 -20.06 -11.59
N SER A 297 -3.34 -20.28 -12.01
CA SER A 297 -2.71 -21.60 -11.98
C SER A 297 -2.59 -22.18 -10.57
N LEU A 298 -2.24 -21.37 -9.56
CA LEU A 298 -2.16 -21.82 -8.17
C LEU A 298 -3.53 -22.19 -7.62
N LEU A 299 -4.60 -21.47 -7.99
CA LEU A 299 -5.97 -21.81 -7.59
C LEU A 299 -6.47 -23.09 -8.26
N GLU A 300 -6.06 -23.36 -9.51
CA GLU A 300 -6.32 -24.63 -10.18
C GLU A 300 -5.60 -25.79 -9.47
N GLU A 301 -4.33 -25.59 -9.11
CA GLU A 301 -3.56 -26.55 -8.31
C GLU A 301 -4.23 -26.81 -6.95
N ASP A 302 -4.69 -25.77 -6.25
CA ASP A 302 -5.41 -25.89 -4.97
C ASP A 302 -6.70 -26.71 -5.10
N ALA A 303 -7.43 -26.54 -6.21
CA ALA A 303 -8.67 -27.26 -6.45
C ALA A 303 -8.46 -28.76 -6.72
N LEU A 304 -7.27 -29.13 -7.23
CA LEU A 304 -6.89 -30.51 -7.51
C LEU A 304 -6.16 -31.16 -6.34
N TRP A 305 -5.65 -30.36 -5.39
CA TRP A 305 -4.90 -30.88 -4.26
C TRP A 305 -5.79 -31.64 -3.27
N VAL A 306 -5.34 -32.84 -2.90
CA VAL A 306 -5.96 -33.66 -1.86
C VAL A 306 -4.92 -33.92 -0.81
N GLU A 307 -5.15 -33.36 0.39
CA GLU A 307 -4.23 -33.50 1.51
C GLU A 307 -4.08 -34.97 1.91
N PRO A 308 -2.88 -35.58 1.77
CA PRO A 308 -2.68 -36.97 2.17
C PRO A 308 -2.76 -37.10 3.70
N PRO A 309 -3.31 -38.20 4.25
CA PRO A 309 -3.26 -38.45 5.68
C PRO A 309 -1.81 -38.49 6.19
N ALA A 310 -1.55 -37.91 7.37
CA ALA A 310 -0.19 -37.83 7.92
C ALA A 310 0.51 -39.21 8.04
N ALA A 311 -0.24 -40.27 8.34
CA ALA A 311 0.28 -41.64 8.40
C ALA A 311 0.69 -42.20 7.03
N ASP A 312 0.05 -41.73 5.95
CA ASP A 312 0.39 -42.12 4.58
C ASP A 312 1.60 -41.34 4.11
N LEU A 313 1.65 -40.02 4.38
CA LEU A 313 2.81 -39.19 4.09
C LEU A 313 4.08 -39.72 4.78
N ALA A 314 4.00 -40.08 6.07
CA ALA A 314 5.14 -40.61 6.82
C ALA A 314 5.68 -41.95 6.27
N ARG A 315 4.87 -42.69 5.51
CA ARG A 315 5.24 -43.95 4.86
C ARG A 315 5.54 -43.80 3.38
N ALA A 316 5.29 -42.62 2.82
CA ALA A 316 5.51 -42.35 1.41
C ALA A 316 7.00 -42.33 1.09
N ASP A 317 7.35 -42.59 -0.17
CA ASP A 317 8.73 -42.44 -0.61
C ASP A 317 9.21 -40.99 -0.57
N ALA A 318 10.52 -40.78 -0.64
CA ALA A 318 11.13 -39.46 -0.56
C ALA A 318 10.62 -38.51 -1.66
N THR A 319 10.33 -39.03 -2.86
CA THR A 319 9.77 -38.26 -3.97
C THR A 319 8.38 -37.72 -3.64
N THR A 320 7.50 -38.56 -3.10
CA THR A 320 6.15 -38.17 -2.70
C THR A 320 6.19 -37.18 -1.53
N GLN A 321 7.09 -37.40 -0.56
CA GLN A 321 7.29 -36.45 0.54
C GLN A 321 7.83 -35.11 0.02
N ALA A 322 8.79 -35.10 -0.91
CA ALA A 322 9.33 -33.88 -1.49
C ALA A 322 8.25 -33.07 -2.23
N ARG A 323 7.41 -33.72 -3.04
CA ARG A 323 6.27 -33.05 -3.71
C ARG A 323 5.28 -32.46 -2.72
N TYR A 324 4.96 -33.19 -1.66
CA TYR A 324 4.10 -32.70 -0.59
C TYR A 324 4.68 -31.43 0.05
N TRP A 325 5.96 -31.44 0.42
CA TRP A 325 6.56 -30.28 1.07
C TRP A 325 6.78 -29.12 0.09
N LEU A 326 7.06 -29.36 -1.19
CA LEU A 326 7.10 -28.30 -2.22
C LEU A 326 5.72 -27.64 -2.44
N TYR A 327 4.63 -28.40 -2.36
CA TYR A 327 3.28 -27.85 -2.41
C TYR A 327 2.99 -26.91 -1.23
N HIS A 328 3.50 -27.22 -0.04
CA HIS A 328 3.34 -26.36 1.14
C HIS A 328 4.39 -25.24 1.21
N PHE A 329 5.52 -25.39 0.51
CA PHE A 329 6.61 -24.40 0.50
C PHE A 329 6.18 -23.04 -0.06
N ARG A 330 5.26 -22.98 -1.03
CA ARG A 330 4.69 -21.69 -1.52
C ARG A 330 3.97 -20.88 -0.46
N ASP A 331 3.51 -21.51 0.61
CA ASP A 331 2.80 -20.85 1.70
C ASP A 331 3.70 -20.54 2.90
N ALA A 332 4.98 -20.90 2.84
CA ALA A 332 5.96 -20.53 3.87
C ALA A 332 6.19 -19.01 3.87
N VAL A 333 6.24 -18.41 5.07
CA VAL A 333 6.45 -16.97 5.28
C VAL A 333 7.92 -16.73 5.68
N THR A 334 8.48 -15.57 5.29
CA THR A 334 9.85 -15.18 5.66
C THR A 334 10.07 -15.22 7.18
N GLY A 335 11.23 -15.73 7.62
CA GLY A 335 11.60 -15.82 9.03
C GLY A 335 11.38 -17.19 9.67
N GLU A 336 10.75 -18.14 8.98
CA GLU A 336 10.77 -19.55 9.40
C GLU A 336 12.16 -20.22 9.20
N GLU A 337 13.08 -19.55 8.51
CA GLU A 337 14.36 -20.10 8.03
C GLU A 337 15.61 -19.55 8.72
N ASP A 338 15.52 -18.41 9.41
CA ASP A 338 16.63 -17.77 10.14
C ASP A 338 16.84 -18.40 11.52
N GLY A 339 16.83 -19.73 11.57
CA GLY A 339 17.47 -20.45 12.66
C GLY A 339 18.97 -20.29 12.53
N ASP A 340 19.51 -19.24 13.17
CA ASP A 340 20.94 -19.06 13.40
C ASP A 340 21.53 -20.38 13.92
N LEU A 341 22.52 -20.88 13.21
CA LEU A 341 22.89 -22.29 13.13
C LEU A 341 23.68 -22.76 14.35
N ASP A 342 23.00 -23.45 15.28
CA ASP A 342 23.62 -24.52 16.06
C ASP A 342 22.57 -25.61 16.39
N GLU A 343 22.14 -26.38 15.38
CA GLU A 343 20.98 -27.28 15.47
C GLU A 343 21.25 -28.68 14.89
N LYS A 344 22.13 -29.46 15.53
CA LYS A 344 22.26 -30.89 15.19
C LYS A 344 21.06 -31.75 15.64
N ASP A 345 20.16 -31.20 16.47
CA ASP A 345 19.07 -31.95 17.13
C ASP A 345 17.66 -31.33 16.95
N ARG A 346 17.47 -30.30 16.10
CA ARG A 346 16.12 -29.73 15.90
C ARG A 346 15.28 -30.61 14.99
N LYS A 347 14.05 -30.87 15.42
CA LYS A 347 13.01 -31.49 14.58
C LYS A 347 12.56 -30.50 13.50
N PRO A 348 12.38 -30.95 12.24
CA PRO A 348 11.79 -30.13 11.19
C PRO A 348 10.48 -29.49 11.65
N LYS A 349 10.34 -28.18 11.43
CA LYS A 349 9.15 -27.42 11.84
C LYS A 349 8.29 -26.97 10.66
N GLY A 350 8.89 -26.85 9.47
CA GLY A 350 8.21 -26.36 8.27
C GLY A 350 8.67 -27.06 6.98
N PRO A 351 8.06 -26.70 5.84
CA PRO A 351 8.34 -27.31 4.55
C PRO A 351 9.83 -27.27 4.17
N TRP A 352 10.51 -26.15 4.44
CA TRP A 352 11.95 -26.00 4.23
C TRP A 352 12.76 -27.06 4.96
N ASP A 353 12.59 -27.18 6.27
CA ASP A 353 13.33 -28.15 7.11
C ASP A 353 13.10 -29.59 6.63
N HIS A 354 11.87 -29.92 6.24
CA HIS A 354 11.53 -31.24 5.74
C HIS A 354 12.19 -31.53 4.38
N LEU A 355 12.24 -30.55 3.47
CA LEU A 355 12.94 -30.68 2.19
C LEU A 355 14.46 -30.83 2.40
N VAL A 356 15.05 -30.06 3.32
CA VAL A 356 16.47 -30.19 3.68
C VAL A 356 16.76 -31.55 4.33
N ALA A 357 15.87 -32.05 5.19
CA ALA A 357 16.02 -33.35 5.86
C ALA A 357 15.94 -34.54 4.87
N LEU A 358 15.16 -34.43 3.80
CA LEU A 358 15.17 -35.39 2.68
C LEU A 358 16.48 -35.35 1.90
N GLY A 359 17.22 -34.22 1.98
CA GLY A 359 18.54 -34.05 1.39
C GLY A 359 18.52 -34.29 -0.12
N TRP A 360 19.50 -35.06 -0.59
CA TRP A 360 19.68 -35.31 -2.02
C TRP A 360 18.50 -36.01 -2.71
N ASP A 361 17.63 -36.70 -1.96
CA ASP A 361 16.46 -37.36 -2.53
C ASP A 361 15.36 -36.36 -2.93
N ALA A 362 15.36 -35.15 -2.37
CA ALA A 362 14.44 -34.07 -2.75
C ALA A 362 14.91 -33.26 -3.96
N VAL A 363 16.22 -33.23 -4.25
CA VAL A 363 16.82 -32.38 -5.30
C VAL A 363 16.20 -32.59 -6.69
N PRO A 364 15.87 -33.81 -7.14
CA PRO A 364 15.22 -33.98 -8.45
C PRO A 364 13.87 -33.26 -8.56
N GLU A 365 13.08 -33.28 -7.48
CA GLU A 365 11.77 -32.62 -7.45
C GLU A 365 11.94 -31.10 -7.30
N ILE A 366 12.88 -30.63 -6.46
CA ILE A 366 13.20 -29.20 -6.33
C ILE A 366 13.67 -28.63 -7.68
N ALA A 367 14.56 -29.34 -8.38
CA ALA A 367 15.10 -28.90 -9.65
C ALA A 367 14.04 -28.78 -10.76
N ALA A 368 12.92 -29.52 -10.66
CA ALA A 368 11.82 -29.42 -11.60
C ALA A 368 11.07 -28.08 -11.52
N HIS A 369 11.25 -27.33 -10.42
CA HIS A 369 10.61 -26.03 -10.19
C HIS A 369 11.57 -24.83 -10.37
N LEU A 370 12.78 -25.04 -10.91
CA LEU A 370 13.73 -23.95 -11.12
C LEU A 370 13.28 -22.89 -12.15
N GLU A 371 12.29 -23.20 -13.01
CA GLU A 371 11.68 -22.23 -13.94
C GLU A 371 10.29 -21.78 -13.48
N ASP A 372 9.86 -22.23 -12.31
CA ASP A 372 8.55 -21.92 -11.77
C ASP A 372 8.57 -20.51 -11.16
N TRP A 373 8.08 -19.55 -11.93
CA TRP A 373 8.04 -18.15 -11.53
C TRP A 373 6.85 -17.83 -10.60
N ARG A 374 5.93 -18.78 -10.35
CA ARG A 374 4.73 -18.54 -9.54
C ARG A 374 5.15 -18.00 -8.15
N PRO A 375 4.46 -16.98 -7.62
CA PRO A 375 4.87 -16.34 -6.39
C PRO A 375 4.61 -17.25 -5.20
N THR A 376 5.52 -17.20 -4.24
CA THR A 376 5.34 -17.75 -2.89
C THR A 376 4.84 -16.65 -1.94
N ARG A 377 4.62 -16.99 -0.67
CA ARG A 377 4.36 -16.02 0.41
C ARG A 377 5.64 -15.46 1.02
N ARG A 378 6.81 -15.90 0.55
CA ARG A 378 8.08 -15.39 1.01
C ARG A 378 8.31 -14.00 0.45
N PHE A 379 8.70 -13.14 1.35
CA PHE A 379 8.91 -11.72 1.16
C PHE A 379 10.41 -11.43 1.24
N GLY A 380 10.97 -10.98 0.12
CA GLY A 380 12.35 -10.50 0.03
C GLY A 380 12.39 -8.98 0.12
N CYS A 381 13.47 -8.46 0.69
CA CYS A 381 13.82 -7.04 0.68
C CYS A 381 15.17 -6.87 -0.03
N GLY A 382 15.21 -6.22 -1.19
CA GLY A 382 16.44 -5.79 -1.84
C GLY A 382 17.08 -4.60 -1.12
N ASP A 383 18.39 -4.45 -1.29
CA ASP A 383 19.22 -3.38 -0.69
C ASP A 383 19.00 -1.97 -1.29
N SER A 384 17.94 -1.77 -2.09
CA SER A 384 17.71 -0.47 -2.72
C SER A 384 17.19 0.56 -1.69
N ASN A 385 17.56 1.83 -1.84
CA ASN A 385 17.06 2.89 -0.94
C ASN A 385 15.61 3.31 -1.22
N HIS A 386 14.89 2.59 -2.09
CA HIS A 386 13.52 2.91 -2.51
C HIS A 386 12.54 1.87 -1.95
N PRO A 387 11.69 2.22 -0.97
CA PRO A 387 10.79 1.27 -0.30
C PRO A 387 9.89 0.50 -1.27
N GLU A 388 9.50 1.14 -2.38
CA GLU A 388 8.69 0.52 -3.43
C GLU A 388 9.45 -0.44 -4.35
N ASP A 389 10.79 -0.38 -4.38
CA ASP A 389 11.66 -1.31 -5.12
C ASP A 389 12.36 -2.33 -4.22
N THR A 390 12.33 -2.14 -2.90
CA THR A 390 12.95 -3.09 -1.95
C THR A 390 12.14 -4.37 -1.84
N CYS A 391 10.82 -4.27 -1.76
CA CYS A 391 9.99 -5.38 -1.30
C CYS A 391 9.41 -6.17 -2.48
N PHE A 392 9.64 -7.48 -2.52
CA PHE A 392 9.07 -8.34 -3.55
C PHE A 392 8.68 -9.72 -3.00
N LEU A 393 7.76 -10.38 -3.69
CA LEU A 393 7.53 -11.81 -3.47
C LEU A 393 8.59 -12.63 -4.19
N GLU A 394 9.14 -13.61 -3.49
CA GLU A 394 10.01 -14.63 -4.08
C GLU A 394 9.15 -15.61 -4.89
N GLY A 395 9.61 -15.94 -6.09
CA GLY A 395 9.05 -17.03 -6.87
C GLY A 395 9.48 -18.40 -6.34
N TYR A 396 8.83 -19.45 -6.81
CA TYR A 396 9.25 -20.82 -6.52
C TYR A 396 10.71 -21.09 -6.88
N ALA A 397 11.15 -20.59 -8.05
CA ALA A 397 12.52 -20.71 -8.52
C ALA A 397 13.54 -20.17 -7.52
N ASP A 398 13.28 -19.00 -6.94
CA ASP A 398 14.17 -18.34 -5.97
C ASP A 398 14.41 -19.25 -4.75
N GLY A 399 13.32 -19.77 -4.16
CA GLY A 399 13.41 -20.69 -3.02
C GLY A 399 14.00 -22.07 -3.38
N CYS A 400 13.78 -22.55 -4.60
CA CYS A 400 14.34 -23.83 -5.06
C CYS A 400 15.87 -23.76 -5.24
N VAL A 401 16.40 -22.63 -5.71
CA VAL A 401 17.86 -22.41 -5.75
C VAL A 401 18.43 -22.48 -4.33
N ALA A 402 17.84 -21.73 -3.39
CA ALA A 402 18.31 -21.69 -2.01
C ALA A 402 18.25 -23.08 -1.33
N LEU A 403 17.20 -23.87 -1.58
CA LEU A 403 17.11 -25.26 -1.10
C LEU A 403 18.23 -26.14 -1.67
N ILE A 404 18.54 -26.00 -2.97
CA ILE A 404 19.63 -26.75 -3.62
C ILE A 404 20.97 -26.38 -2.99
N GLU A 405 21.26 -25.08 -2.83
CA GLU A 405 22.48 -24.58 -2.19
C GLU A 405 22.64 -25.16 -0.78
N LYS A 406 21.55 -25.14 -0.01
CA LYS A 406 21.52 -25.68 1.36
C LYS A 406 21.76 -27.19 1.41
N ILE A 407 21.09 -27.96 0.56
CA ILE A 407 21.19 -29.44 0.54
C ILE A 407 22.55 -29.88 0.02
N ALA A 408 23.06 -29.24 -1.03
CA ALA A 408 24.30 -29.61 -1.68
C ALA A 408 25.54 -29.02 -1.00
N GLY A 409 25.39 -28.00 -0.14
CA GLY A 409 26.49 -27.30 0.51
C GLY A 409 27.33 -26.50 -0.48
N ILE A 410 26.68 -25.83 -1.44
CA ILE A 410 27.30 -25.04 -2.50
C ILE A 410 26.66 -23.65 -2.56
N GLU A 411 27.33 -22.73 -3.24
CA GLU A 411 26.75 -21.46 -3.67
C GLU A 411 26.68 -21.48 -5.21
N ILE A 412 25.47 -21.46 -5.77
CA ILE A 412 25.23 -21.50 -7.23
C ILE A 412 25.77 -20.24 -7.89
N GLY A 413 25.67 -19.08 -7.23
CA GLY A 413 26.25 -17.83 -7.71
C GLY A 413 27.77 -17.91 -7.94
N ASP A 414 28.48 -18.52 -7.00
CA ASP A 414 29.92 -18.82 -7.11
C ASP A 414 30.21 -19.89 -8.16
N TRP A 415 29.42 -20.98 -8.20
CA TRP A 415 29.58 -22.05 -9.18
C TRP A 415 29.44 -21.50 -10.62
N ALA A 416 28.43 -20.67 -10.87
CA ALA A 416 28.16 -20.03 -12.15
C ALA A 416 29.35 -19.17 -12.60
N ARG A 417 29.89 -18.34 -11.69
CA ARG A 417 31.09 -17.52 -11.94
C ARG A 417 32.31 -18.37 -12.32
N GLN A 418 32.54 -19.49 -11.62
CA GLN A 418 33.63 -20.42 -11.93
C GLN A 418 33.50 -21.09 -13.31
N HIS A 419 32.28 -21.21 -13.84
CA HIS A 419 31.98 -21.81 -15.14
C HIS A 419 31.71 -20.77 -16.23
N GLY A 420 32.02 -19.50 -15.98
CA GLY A 420 31.93 -18.42 -16.96
C GLY A 420 30.51 -17.96 -17.30
N MET A 421 29.53 -18.26 -16.45
CA MET A 421 28.17 -17.74 -16.58
C MET A 421 28.09 -16.32 -16.00
N ALA A 422 27.45 -15.42 -16.73
CA ALA A 422 27.13 -14.09 -16.21
C ALA A 422 25.90 -14.22 -15.31
N ILE A 423 25.99 -13.70 -14.08
CA ILE A 423 24.85 -13.44 -13.22
C ILE A 423 24.88 -11.94 -12.92
N GLY A 424 23.85 -11.22 -13.36
CA GLY A 424 23.70 -9.80 -13.06
C GLY A 424 22.83 -9.05 -14.08
N GLY A 425 22.32 -7.90 -13.68
CA GLY A 425 21.34 -7.11 -14.45
C GLY A 425 19.91 -7.34 -13.99
N ASP A 426 18.94 -6.88 -14.79
CA ASP A 426 17.52 -6.91 -14.45
C ASP A 426 16.95 -8.35 -14.38
N ASP A 427 17.61 -9.31 -15.06
CA ASP A 427 17.16 -10.71 -15.21
C ASP A 427 17.95 -11.71 -14.34
N TRP A 428 18.62 -11.25 -13.28
CA TRP A 428 19.53 -12.10 -12.47
C TRP A 428 18.88 -13.39 -11.93
N ARG A 429 17.56 -13.40 -11.70
CA ARG A 429 16.82 -14.59 -11.25
C ARG A 429 16.76 -15.67 -12.31
N GLU A 430 16.53 -15.29 -13.56
CA GLU A 430 16.49 -16.23 -14.68
C GLU A 430 17.89 -16.85 -14.90
N ASP A 431 18.94 -16.04 -14.79
CA ASP A 431 20.32 -16.52 -14.88
C ASP A 431 20.69 -17.48 -13.74
N LEU A 432 20.26 -17.17 -12.52
CA LEU A 432 20.49 -18.02 -11.35
C LEU A 432 19.75 -19.37 -11.48
N ALA A 433 18.50 -19.35 -11.94
CA ALA A 433 17.74 -20.56 -12.25
C ALA A 433 18.43 -21.43 -13.32
N LYS A 434 18.89 -20.81 -14.42
CA LYS A 434 19.65 -21.49 -15.48
C LYS A 434 20.94 -22.11 -14.95
N ALA A 435 21.67 -21.39 -14.10
CA ALA A 435 22.88 -21.89 -13.47
C ALA A 435 22.60 -23.10 -12.58
N ALA A 436 21.57 -23.04 -11.73
CA ALA A 436 21.14 -24.16 -10.89
C ALA A 436 20.75 -25.39 -11.72
N GLN A 437 20.05 -25.19 -12.84
CA GLN A 437 19.72 -26.30 -13.74
C GLN A 437 20.95 -26.92 -14.40
N ALA A 438 21.89 -26.10 -14.88
CA ALA A 438 23.11 -26.58 -15.50
C ALA A 438 23.92 -27.41 -14.49
N TRP A 439 24.08 -26.88 -13.27
CA TRP A 439 24.68 -27.60 -12.16
C TRP A 439 23.99 -28.94 -11.90
N TRP A 440 22.66 -28.97 -11.87
CA TRP A 440 21.92 -30.20 -11.60
C TRP A 440 22.12 -31.26 -12.70
N ARG A 441 22.08 -30.84 -13.97
CA ARG A 441 22.34 -31.75 -15.11
C ARG A 441 23.72 -32.39 -15.01
N GLU A 442 24.76 -31.61 -14.69
CA GLU A 442 26.11 -32.14 -14.52
C GLU A 442 26.24 -33.09 -13.32
N THR A 443 25.65 -32.70 -12.19
CA THR A 443 25.71 -33.46 -10.94
C THR A 443 24.98 -34.79 -11.07
N LYS A 444 23.81 -34.79 -11.72
CA LYS A 444 23.03 -36.00 -12.00
C LYS A 444 23.85 -37.02 -12.78
N VAL A 445 24.52 -36.59 -13.86
CA VAL A 445 25.38 -37.48 -14.68
C VAL A 445 26.55 -38.06 -13.85
N LYS A 446 27.12 -37.28 -12.93
CA LYS A 446 28.22 -37.75 -12.06
C LYS A 446 27.75 -38.77 -11.03
N ARG A 447 26.48 -38.74 -10.62
CA ARG A 447 25.90 -39.67 -9.64
C ARG A 447 25.36 -40.97 -10.24
N GLU A 448 25.03 -40.95 -11.53
CA GLU A 448 24.60 -42.14 -12.27
C GLU A 448 25.78 -43.01 -12.76
N LYS A 449 27.01 -42.47 -12.69
CA LYS A 449 28.27 -43.18 -12.96
C LYS A 449 28.87 -43.70 -11.67
#